data_AF-A0A6P6NE58-F1
#
_entry.id   AF-A0A6P6NE58-F1
#
_cell.length_a   1.000
_cell.length_b   1.000
_cell.length_c   1.000
_cell.angle_alpha   90.00
_cell.angle_beta   90.00
_cell.angle_gamma   90.00
#
_symmetry.space_group_name_H-M   'P 1'
#
loop_
_entity.id
_entity.type
_entity.pdbx_description
1 polymer ?
#
loop_
_entity_poly.entity_id
_entity_poly.type
_entity_poly.pdbx_seq_one_letter_code
_entity_poly.pdbx_strand_id
1 'polypeptide(L)'
;MDQRQHYKDDFNAEYDEYRILHARVESVTRRFTKLDAQCKRLAPGTKEYQEVHEQVLQEYKKVKQHSPNYYEEKQRCEYLHNKLAHIKRLIADFDQRRAQSWL
;
A
#
# COMPACT_ATOMS: atom_id res chain seq x y z
N MET A 1 -26.10 3.81 -19.83
CA MET A 1 -24.75 3.68 -19.24
C MET A 1 -24.47 2.21 -19.09
N ASP A 2 -23.38 1.71 -19.69
CA ASP A 2 -23.03 0.29 -19.58
C ASP A 2 -22.48 -0.02 -18.18
N GLN A 3 -22.82 -1.19 -17.63
CA GLN A 3 -22.36 -1.66 -16.32
C GLN A 3 -20.83 -1.58 -16.16
N ARG A 4 -20.10 -1.86 -17.24
CA ARG A 4 -18.64 -1.71 -17.31
C ARG A 4 -18.16 -0.27 -17.09
N GLN A 5 -18.88 0.71 -17.64
CA GLN A 5 -18.52 2.12 -17.51
C GLN A 5 -18.72 2.58 -16.07
N HIS A 6 -19.82 2.16 -15.42
CA HIS A 6 -20.03 2.41 -13.99
C HIS A 6 -18.89 1.88 -13.11
N TYR A 7 -18.46 0.63 -13.31
CA TYR A 7 -17.32 0.09 -12.57
C TYR A 7 -16.02 0.84 -12.83
N LYS A 8 -15.81 1.32 -14.06
CA LYS A 8 -14.64 2.14 -14.38
C LYS A 8 -14.69 3.50 -13.69
N ASP A 9 -15.86 4.13 -13.64
CA ASP A 9 -16.05 5.42 -12.97
C ASP A 9 -15.86 5.27 -11.45
N ASP A 10 -16.43 4.23 -10.84
CA ASP A 10 -16.24 3.91 -9.42
C ASP A 10 -14.77 3.64 -9.08
N PHE A 11 -14.06 2.93 -9.96
CA PHE A 11 -12.62 2.71 -9.81
C PHE A 11 -11.85 4.04 -9.80
N ASN A 12 -12.10 4.88 -10.82
CA ASN A 12 -11.36 6.13 -11.00
C ASN A 12 -11.65 7.13 -9.88
N ALA A 13 -12.86 7.16 -9.34
CA ALA A 13 -13.26 8.07 -8.27
C ALA A 13 -12.39 7.94 -7.00
N GLU A 14 -11.87 6.76 -6.72
CA GLU A 14 -11.06 6.49 -5.52
C GLU A 14 -9.59 6.13 -5.84
N TYR A 15 -9.23 6.02 -7.11
CA TYR A 15 -7.90 5.54 -7.51
C TYR A 15 -6.78 6.51 -7.10
N ASP A 16 -7.03 7.81 -7.19
CA ASP A 16 -6.02 8.81 -6.80
C ASP A 16 -5.76 8.81 -5.30
N GLU A 17 -6.81 8.66 -4.48
CA GLU A 17 -6.69 8.49 -3.03
C GLU A 17 -5.84 7.24 -2.72
N TYR A 18 -6.18 6.10 -3.34
CA TYR A 18 -5.42 4.87 -3.19
C TYR A 18 -3.95 5.04 -3.55
N ARG A 19 -3.65 5.68 -4.69
CA ARG A 19 -2.25 5.87 -5.15
C ARG A 19 -1.42 6.66 -4.15
N ILE A 20 -1.98 7.75 -3.62
CA ILE A 20 -1.28 8.61 -2.66
C ILE A 20 -1.03 7.85 -1.36
N LEU A 21 -2.06 7.20 -0.81
CA LEU A 21 -1.93 6.42 0.43
C LEU A 21 -0.96 5.25 0.25
N HIS A 22 -1.06 4.52 -0.86
CA HIS A 22 -0.18 3.39 -1.16
C HIS A 22 1.29 3.82 -1.25
N ALA A 23 1.59 4.92 -1.95
CA ALA A 23 2.95 5.43 -2.06
C ALA A 23 3.54 5.80 -0.69
N ARG A 24 2.73 6.40 0.20
CA ARG A 24 3.14 6.76 1.55
C ARG A 24 3.40 5.52 2.42
N VAL A 25 2.45 4.59 2.46
CA VAL A 25 2.57 3.34 3.21
C VAL A 25 3.78 2.55 2.73
N GLU A 26 3.94 2.40 1.41
CA GLU A 26 5.06 1.68 0.81
C GLU A 26 6.42 2.33 1.16
N SER A 27 6.51 3.66 1.11
CA SER A 27 7.73 4.39 1.50
C SER A 27 8.13 4.09 2.95
N VAL A 28 7.17 4.11 3.87
CA VAL A 28 7.40 3.79 5.29
C VAL A 28 7.79 2.32 5.44
N THR A 29 7.02 1.39 4.86
CA THR A 29 7.30 -0.05 4.94
C THR A 29 8.68 -0.38 4.40
N ARG A 30 9.08 0.15 3.23
CA ARG A 30 10.40 -0.11 2.63
C ARG A 30 11.56 0.31 3.53
N ARG A 31 11.45 1.43 4.23
CA ARG A 31 12.49 1.88 5.19
C ARG A 31 12.64 0.91 6.34
N PHE A 32 11.52 0.51 6.96
CA PHE A 32 11.56 -0.45 8.06
C PHE A 32 12.04 -1.84 7.61
N THR A 33 11.64 -2.31 6.42
CA THR A 33 12.15 -3.57 5.86
C THR A 33 13.66 -3.53 5.64
N LYS A 34 14.21 -2.40 5.18
CA LYS A 34 15.66 -2.23 5.02
C LYS A 34 16.39 -2.28 6.36
N LEU A 35 15.88 -1.58 7.37
CA LEU A 35 16.45 -1.56 8.72
C LEU A 35 16.36 -2.94 9.39
N ASP A 36 15.23 -3.64 9.26
CA ASP A 36 15.05 -5.02 9.74
C ASP A 36 16.07 -5.98 9.10
N ALA A 37 16.27 -5.89 7.78
CA ALA A 37 17.27 -6.70 7.08
C ALA A 37 18.71 -6.40 7.55
N GLN A 38 19.02 -5.15 7.90
CA GLN A 38 20.30 -4.78 8.47
C GLN A 38 20.47 -5.34 9.89
N CYS A 39 19.47 -5.20 10.75
CA CYS A 39 19.47 -5.76 12.11
C CYS A 39 19.72 -7.28 12.08
N LYS A 40 19.07 -8.02 11.17
CA LYS A 40 19.23 -9.47 11.04
C LYS A 40 20.63 -9.91 10.60
N ARG A 41 21.40 -9.03 9.95
CA ARG A 41 22.75 -9.32 9.46
C ARG A 41 23.85 -8.95 10.45
N LEU A 42 23.56 -8.06 11.39
CA LEU A 42 24.54 -7.53 12.34
C LEU A 42 24.51 -8.32 13.64
N ALA A 43 25.70 -8.56 14.21
CA ALA A 43 25.80 -9.21 15.51
C ALA A 43 25.30 -8.27 16.63
N PRO A 44 24.44 -8.74 17.54
CA PRO A 44 24.01 -7.94 18.69
C PRO A 44 25.20 -7.43 19.51
N GLY A 45 25.12 -6.19 19.99
CA GLY A 45 26.16 -5.57 20.81
C GLY A 45 27.31 -4.90 20.03
N THR A 46 27.34 -5.03 18.70
CA THR A 46 28.24 -4.26 17.85
C THR A 46 27.81 -2.80 17.76
N LYS A 47 28.75 -1.90 17.45
CA LYS A 47 28.47 -0.47 17.26
C LYS A 47 27.50 -0.25 16.10
N GLU A 48 27.66 -1.00 15.03
CA GLU A 48 26.83 -0.97 13.84
C GLU A 48 25.38 -1.39 14.16
N TYR A 49 25.20 -2.40 15.02
CA TYR A 49 23.87 -2.79 15.51
C TYR A 49 23.20 -1.66 16.31
N GLN A 50 23.95 -0.97 17.17
CA GLN A 50 23.44 0.17 17.93
C GLN A 50 23.04 1.35 17.02
N GLU A 51 23.84 1.63 15.99
CA GLU A 51 23.54 2.68 15.00
C GLU A 51 22.25 2.37 14.22
N VAL A 52 22.07 1.13 13.77
CA VAL A 52 20.82 0.71 13.09
C VAL A 52 19.64 0.77 14.05
N HIS A 53 19.81 0.37 15.32
CA HIS A 53 18.77 0.47 16.33
C HIS A 53 18.32 1.93 16.54
N GLU A 54 19.26 2.87 16.64
CA GLU A 54 18.96 4.29 16.73
C GLU A 54 18.22 4.81 15.48
N GLN A 55 18.60 4.37 14.28
CA GLN A 55 17.88 4.70 13.04
C GLN A 55 16.43 4.21 13.05
N VAL A 56 16.16 3.01 13.58
CA VAL A 56 14.79 2.49 13.74
C VAL A 56 13.96 3.41 14.65
N LEU A 57 14.52 3.82 15.79
CA LEU A 57 13.83 4.72 16.72
C LEU A 57 13.57 6.10 16.09
N GLN A 58 14.52 6.62 15.31
CA GLN A 58 14.36 7.88 14.61
C GLN A 58 13.28 7.81 13.52
N GLU A 59 13.27 6.76 12.69
CA GLU A 59 12.22 6.59 11.68
C GLU A 59 10.84 6.42 12.34
N TYR A 60 10.74 5.69 13.45
CA TYR A 60 9.49 5.58 14.21
C TYR A 60 9.00 6.94 14.73
N LYS A 61 9.90 7.75 15.31
CA LYS A 61 9.57 9.11 15.75
C LYS A 61 9.11 9.99 14.58
N LYS A 62 9.80 9.94 13.44
CA LYS A 62 9.41 10.70 12.24
C LYS A 62 8.03 10.30 11.75
N VAL A 63 7.72 9.00 11.64
CA VAL A 63 6.39 8.53 11.24
C VAL A 63 5.34 9.03 12.21
N LYS A 64 5.56 8.90 13.52
CA LYS A 64 4.61 9.35 14.54
C LYS A 64 4.37 10.87 14.51
N GLN A 65 5.40 11.67 14.21
CA GLN A 65 5.30 13.13 14.14
C GLN A 65 4.60 13.62 12.86
N HIS A 66 4.97 13.07 11.70
CA HIS A 66 4.48 13.56 10.40
C HIS A 66 3.20 12.84 9.96
N SER A 67 2.89 11.70 10.58
CA SER A 67 1.78 10.81 10.22
C SER A 67 1.09 10.32 11.49
N PRO A 68 0.48 11.22 12.31
CA PRO A 68 -0.20 10.82 13.54
C PRO A 68 -1.30 9.78 13.29
N ASN A 69 -1.90 9.82 12.10
CA ASN A 69 -2.97 8.92 11.65
C ASN A 69 -2.45 7.80 10.73
N TYR A 70 -1.16 7.47 10.77
CA TYR A 70 -0.55 6.45 9.88
C TYR A 70 -1.30 5.11 9.91
N TYR A 71 -1.79 4.70 11.09
CA TYR A 71 -2.56 3.46 11.21
C TYR A 71 -3.88 3.53 10.41
N GLU A 72 -4.61 4.63 10.53
CA GLU A 72 -5.86 4.85 9.78
C GLU A 72 -5.59 4.95 8.28
N GLU A 73 -4.53 5.66 7.87
CA GLU A 73 -4.09 5.74 6.47
C GLU A 73 -3.74 4.37 5.90
N LYS A 74 -3.05 3.52 6.69
CA LYS A 74 -2.73 2.15 6.30
C LYS A 74 -3.99 1.30 6.15
N GLN A 75 -4.92 1.37 7.10
CA GLN A 75 -6.21 0.66 7.03
C GLN A 75 -7.03 1.11 5.82
N ARG A 76 -7.08 2.41 5.54
CA ARG A 76 -7.74 2.95 4.34
C ARG A 76 -7.06 2.49 3.06
N CYS A 77 -5.73 2.45 3.02
CA CYS A 77 -4.98 1.92 1.89
C CYS A 77 -5.30 0.44 1.61
N GLU A 78 -5.35 -0.40 2.65
CA GLU A 78 -5.69 -1.83 2.54
C GLU A 78 -7.13 -2.02 2.05
N TYR A 79 -8.07 -1.24 2.59
CA TYR A 79 -9.46 -1.25 2.13
C TYR A 79 -9.58 -0.89 0.65
N LEU A 80 -8.96 0.22 0.24
CA LEU A 80 -8.99 0.68 -1.15
C LEU A 80 -8.31 -0.33 -2.09
N HIS A 81 -7.20 -0.94 -1.67
CA HIS A 81 -6.55 -1.99 -2.46
C HIS A 81 -7.51 -3.13 -2.79
N ASN A 82 -8.22 -3.64 -1.76
CA ASN A 82 -9.18 -4.73 -1.93
C ASN A 82 -10.39 -4.32 -2.76
N LYS A 83 -10.95 -3.13 -2.50
CA LYS A 83 -12.10 -2.60 -3.25
C LYS A 83 -11.76 -2.42 -4.73
N LEU A 84 -10.64 -1.76 -5.04
CA LEU A 84 -10.20 -1.50 -6.40
C LEU A 84 -9.81 -2.79 -7.13
N ALA A 85 -9.20 -3.76 -6.44
CA ALA A 85 -8.93 -5.09 -7.00
C ALA A 85 -10.23 -5.83 -7.33
N HIS A 86 -11.25 -5.74 -6.49
CA HIS A 86 -12.57 -6.31 -6.75
C HIS A 86 -13.24 -5.67 -7.96
N ILE A 87 -13.26 -4.33 -8.04
CA ILE A 87 -13.83 -3.61 -9.19
C ILE A 87 -13.10 -3.98 -10.50
N LYS A 88 -11.76 -4.10 -10.48
CA LYS A 88 -11.00 -4.59 -11.64
C LYS A 88 -11.44 -5.99 -12.08
N ARG A 89 -11.70 -6.90 -11.13
CA ARG A 89 -12.19 -8.26 -11.45
C ARG A 89 -13.58 -8.20 -12.10
N LEU A 90 -14.50 -7.38 -11.59
CA LEU A 90 -15.82 -7.21 -12.18
C LEU A 90 -15.76 -6.70 -13.63
N ILE A 91 -14.85 -5.76 -13.93
CA ILE A 91 -14.61 -5.28 -15.29
C ILE A 91 -14.06 -6.41 -16.18
N ALA A 92 -13.09 -7.17 -15.70
CA ALA A 92 -12.50 -8.28 -16.44
C ALA A 92 -13.52 -9.39 -16.73
N ASP A 93 -14.34 -9.76 -15.73
CA ASP A 93 -15.40 -10.76 -15.89
C ASP A 93 -16.46 -10.30 -16.91
N PHE A 94 -16.81 -9.01 -16.89
CA PHE A 94 -17.72 -8.43 -17.90
C PHE A 94 -17.12 -8.52 -19.31
N ASP A 95 -15.86 -8.12 -19.47
CA ASP A 95 -15.18 -8.16 -20.76
C ASP A 95 -15.04 -9.60 -21.27
N GLN A 96 -14.79 -10.58 -20.39
CA GLN A 96 -14.74 -12.00 -20.72
C GLN A 96 -16.09 -12.55 -21.17
N ARG A 97 -17.16 -12.29 -20.42
CA ARG A 97 -18.52 -12.76 -20.78
C ARG A 97 -18.95 -12.19 -22.13
N ARG A 98 -18.68 -10.89 -22.35
CA ARG A 98 -18.97 -10.26 -23.62
C ARG A 98 -18.22 -10.95 -24.75
N ALA A 99 -16.90 -11.16 -24.61
CA ALA A 99 -16.10 -11.86 -25.62
C ALA A 99 -16.60 -13.28 -25.93
N GLN A 100 -17.10 -14.01 -24.93
CA GLN A 100 -17.70 -15.35 -25.11
C GLN A 100 -19.06 -15.31 -25.81
N SER A 101 -19.87 -14.26 -25.62
CA SER A 101 -21.17 -14.10 -26.31
C SER A 101 -21.07 -13.70 -27.78
N TRP A 102 -19.88 -13.26 -28.24
CA TRP A 102 -19.61 -12.95 -29.65
C TRP A 102 -19.02 -14.13 -30.45
N LEU A 103 -18.72 -15.25 -29.77
CA LEU A 103 -18.34 -16.54 -30.36
C LEU A 103 -19.58 -17.43 -30.50
#